data_AF-A0A0F0L2K2-F1
#
_entry.id   AF-A0A0F0L2K2-F1
#
_cell.length_a   1.000
_cell.length_b   1.000
_cell.length_c   1.000
_cell.angle_alpha   90.00
_cell.angle_beta   90.00
_cell.angle_gamma   90.00
#
_symmetry.space_group_name_H-M   'P 1'
#
loop_
_entity.id
_entity.type
_entity.pdbx_description
1 polymer ?
#
loop_
_entity_poly.entity_id
_entity_poly.type
_entity_poly.pdbx_seq_one_letter_code
_entity_poly.pdbx_strand_id
1 'polypeptide(L)'
;MDGPVLSGGVIVLVAVLLWMLYLLPSWRGRFQYDAAERNAVRLNQALRVLAETSETPTEVRLELNARTALAQQKLAKRLQSEREAGELALLREELAATKADPAVRQARARRRVRMTATSALLLGLALAGLGVWQLLTVQASLLIWVGAVLVTVAGIALQRMSSVAARAARRSVRVEEKPVERVAPALHDQGPATWTPRPLPEPLVSVAGSRAQVARAEMDAQEGRRSAARLAELRARAEEMAPPTPVQMPAAASPFARMGYVDDAEIEAHVRDLLAKRAAG
;
A
#
# COMPACT_ATOMS: atom_id res chain seq x y z
N MET A 1 -25.19 -52.44 41.87
CA MET A 1 -23.74 -52.62 41.60
C MET A 1 -23.36 -51.59 40.56
N ASP A 2 -23.29 -50.36 41.02
CA ASP A 2 -23.35 -49.15 40.23
C ASP A 2 -21.93 -48.75 39.86
N GLY A 3 -21.53 -49.17 38.66
CA GLY A 3 -20.16 -49.09 38.19
C GLY A 3 -19.71 -47.65 37.91
N PRO A 4 -18.44 -47.29 38.20
CA PRO A 4 -17.80 -46.00 37.88
C PRO A 4 -17.83 -45.58 36.41
N VAL A 5 -18.25 -46.48 35.52
CA VAL A 5 -18.33 -46.27 34.06
C VAL A 5 -19.33 -45.18 33.65
N LEU A 6 -20.38 -44.91 34.45
CA LEU A 6 -21.28 -43.78 34.16
C LEU A 6 -20.63 -42.41 34.41
N SER A 7 -19.72 -42.29 35.40
CA SER A 7 -19.02 -41.01 35.65
C SER A 7 -17.90 -40.78 34.64
N GLY A 8 -17.21 -41.84 34.22
CA GLY A 8 -16.08 -41.77 33.29
C GLY A 8 -16.45 -41.15 31.94
N GLY A 9 -17.60 -41.50 31.35
CA GLY A 9 -18.06 -40.92 30.08
C GLY A 9 -18.36 -39.43 30.17
N VAL A 10 -19.01 -39.01 31.25
CA VAL A 10 -19.30 -37.59 31.51
C VAL A 10 -17.99 -36.82 31.74
N ILE A 11 -17.04 -37.39 32.49
CA ILE A 11 -15.72 -36.78 32.73
C ILE A 11 -14.95 -36.60 31.44
N VAL A 12 -14.96 -37.60 30.54
CA VAL A 12 -14.28 -37.49 29.23
C VAL A 12 -14.94 -36.42 28.36
N LEU A 13 -16.28 -36.34 28.36
CA LEU A 13 -16.98 -35.35 27.57
C LEU A 13 -16.73 -33.93 28.10
N VAL A 14 -16.79 -33.75 29.42
CA VAL A 14 -16.43 -32.50 30.09
C VAL A 14 -14.98 -32.15 29.80
N ALA A 15 -14.04 -33.10 29.85
CA ALA A 15 -12.64 -32.89 29.54
C ALA A 15 -12.41 -32.46 28.08
N VAL A 16 -13.09 -33.07 27.11
CA VAL A 16 -13.00 -32.68 25.69
C VAL A 16 -13.62 -31.29 25.47
N LEU A 17 -14.73 -30.98 26.11
CA LEU A 17 -15.41 -29.69 26.00
C LEU A 17 -14.58 -28.57 26.63
N LEU A 18 -13.95 -28.85 27.79
CA LEU A 18 -12.96 -27.97 28.41
C LEU A 18 -11.71 -27.82 27.55
N TRP A 19 -11.20 -28.90 26.97
CA TRP A 19 -10.05 -28.86 26.08
C TRP A 19 -10.35 -28.02 24.84
N MET A 20 -11.54 -28.15 24.27
CA MET A 20 -11.99 -27.35 23.13
C MET A 20 -12.21 -25.87 23.51
N LEU A 21 -12.80 -25.60 24.69
CA LEU A 21 -12.97 -24.26 25.24
C LEU A 21 -11.61 -23.60 25.52
N TYR A 22 -10.59 -24.38 25.89
CA TYR A 22 -9.22 -23.92 26.08
C TYR A 22 -8.48 -23.69 24.74
N LEU A 23 -8.70 -24.56 23.75
CA LEU A 23 -7.94 -24.53 22.50
C LEU A 23 -8.48 -23.49 21.49
N LEU A 24 -9.80 -23.23 21.48
CA LEU A 24 -10.41 -22.24 20.58
C LEU A 24 -9.86 -20.81 20.77
N PRO A 25 -9.76 -20.28 22.01
CA PRO A 25 -9.20 -18.96 22.27
C PRO A 25 -7.70 -18.91 22.02
N SER A 26 -6.97 -19.96 22.39
CA SER A 26 -5.51 -19.98 22.23
C SER A 26 -5.07 -19.91 20.78
N TRP A 27 -5.86 -20.44 19.83
CA TRP A 27 -5.63 -20.23 18.40
C TRP A 27 -5.93 -18.82 17.93
N ARG A 28 -6.90 -18.15 18.55
CA ARG A 28 -7.27 -16.76 18.26
C ARG A 28 -6.22 -15.76 18.78
N GLY A 29 -5.55 -16.09 19.87
CA GLY A 29 -4.44 -15.31 20.43
C GLY A 29 -3.24 -15.22 19.48
N ARG A 30 -2.84 -16.34 18.86
CA ARG A 30 -1.68 -16.45 17.93
C ARG A 30 -1.70 -15.40 16.81
N PHE A 31 -2.89 -15.11 16.28
CA PHE A 31 -3.07 -14.10 15.23
C PHE A 31 -3.19 -12.66 15.74
N GLN A 32 -3.45 -12.48 17.03
CA GLN A 32 -3.45 -11.17 17.67
C GLN A 32 -2.05 -10.75 18.11
N TYR A 33 -1.14 -11.69 18.42
CA TYR A 33 0.26 -11.38 18.72
C TYR A 33 0.94 -10.67 17.53
N ASP A 34 0.73 -11.12 16.29
CA ASP A 34 1.28 -10.43 15.09
C ASP A 34 0.76 -8.98 14.92
N ALA A 35 -0.45 -8.69 15.38
CA ALA A 35 -1.04 -7.35 15.34
C ALA A 35 -0.59 -6.49 16.53
N ALA A 36 -0.45 -7.10 17.71
CA ALA A 36 -0.01 -6.47 18.93
C ALA A 36 1.49 -6.13 18.87
N GLU A 37 2.33 -6.97 18.28
CA GLU A 37 3.76 -6.70 18.07
C GLU A 37 3.97 -5.45 17.22
N ARG A 38 3.22 -5.31 16.10
CA ARG A 38 3.31 -4.10 15.26
C ARG A 38 2.80 -2.86 15.98
N ASN A 39 1.82 -3.00 16.85
CA ASN A 39 1.30 -1.89 17.66
C ASN A 39 2.31 -1.49 18.75
N ALA A 40 2.97 -2.45 19.38
CA ALA A 40 4.05 -2.23 20.35
C ALA A 40 5.27 -1.56 19.70
N VAL A 41 5.65 -1.99 18.48
CA VAL A 41 6.74 -1.35 17.72
C VAL A 41 6.40 0.09 17.39
N ARG A 42 5.17 0.38 16.91
CA ARG A 42 4.72 1.75 16.64
C ARG A 42 4.70 2.62 17.88
N LEU A 43 4.30 2.07 19.02
CA LEU A 43 4.23 2.80 20.28
C LEU A 43 5.63 3.10 20.84
N ASN A 44 6.55 2.14 20.78
CA ASN A 44 7.96 2.37 21.13
C ASN A 44 8.64 3.35 20.18
N GLN A 45 8.31 3.31 18.89
CA GLN A 45 8.83 4.25 17.90
C GLN A 45 8.22 5.65 18.09
N ALA A 46 6.94 5.75 18.45
CA ALA A 46 6.31 7.01 18.81
C ALA A 46 6.94 7.60 20.09
N LEU A 47 7.17 6.79 21.13
CA LEU A 47 7.86 7.23 22.34
C LEU A 47 9.30 7.67 22.08
N ARG A 48 10.01 6.95 21.20
CA ARG A 48 11.36 7.32 20.76
C ARG A 48 11.34 8.67 20.04
N VAL A 49 10.43 8.86 19.10
CA VAL A 49 10.29 10.12 18.36
C VAL A 49 9.86 11.25 19.28
N LEU A 50 8.95 11.02 20.25
CA LEU A 50 8.57 12.00 21.28
C LEU A 50 9.74 12.38 22.21
N ALA A 51 10.60 11.43 22.54
CA ALA A 51 11.83 11.70 23.30
C ALA A 51 12.82 12.50 22.45
N GLU A 52 12.99 12.15 21.17
CA GLU A 52 13.85 12.85 20.20
C GLU A 52 13.29 14.24 19.81
N THR A 53 11.99 14.52 19.99
CA THR A 53 11.38 15.86 19.78
C THR A 53 11.31 16.72 21.03
N SER A 54 11.79 16.24 22.19
CA SER A 54 11.82 17.03 23.43
C SER A 54 13.09 17.87 23.60
N GLU A 55 14.07 17.74 22.69
CA GLU A 55 15.30 18.53 22.71
C GLU A 55 15.10 19.90 22.01
N THR A 56 14.40 20.80 22.71
CA THR A 56 14.35 22.29 22.60
C THR A 56 14.02 22.97 21.26
N PRO A 57 13.10 23.96 21.30
CA PRO A 57 13.45 25.26 20.72
C PRO A 57 13.04 26.45 21.61
N THR A 58 14.05 27.12 22.13
CA THR A 58 14.19 28.59 22.17
C THR A 58 13.00 29.36 22.75
N GLU A 59 12.96 29.41 24.09
CA GLU A 59 12.45 30.57 24.82
C GLU A 59 13.10 31.86 24.25
N VAL A 60 12.39 32.99 24.29
CA VAL A 60 12.83 34.36 23.90
C VAL A 60 12.34 34.91 22.53
N ARG A 61 11.26 34.40 21.91
CA ARG A 61 10.51 35.17 20.86
C ARG A 61 8.97 35.00 20.92
N LEU A 62 8.37 35.05 22.11
CA LEU A 62 6.97 34.65 22.30
C LEU A 62 5.96 35.77 22.58
N GLU A 63 6.37 36.99 22.95
CA GLU A 63 5.37 37.95 23.45
C GLU A 63 4.65 38.76 22.36
N LEU A 64 5.21 38.88 21.15
CA LEU A 64 4.53 39.54 20.01
C LEU A 64 3.93 38.56 18.98
N ASN A 65 4.28 37.27 19.04
CA ASN A 65 3.82 36.25 18.11
C ASN A 65 2.68 35.38 18.66
N ALA A 66 2.30 35.45 19.93
CA ALA A 66 1.32 34.51 20.51
C ALA A 66 -0.05 34.53 19.78
N ARG A 67 -0.54 35.70 19.36
CA ARG A 67 -1.84 35.80 18.66
C ARG A 67 -1.77 35.34 17.20
N THR A 68 -0.70 35.67 16.48
CA THR A 68 -0.48 35.25 15.08
C THR A 68 -0.06 33.79 14.99
N ALA A 69 0.73 33.29 15.95
CA ALA A 69 1.12 31.89 16.08
C ALA A 69 -0.09 31.00 16.41
N LEU A 70 -1.04 31.45 17.24
CA LEU A 70 -2.28 30.70 17.48
C LEU A 70 -3.17 30.61 16.23
N ALA A 71 -3.22 31.67 15.42
CA ALA A 71 -3.94 31.65 14.13
C ALA A 71 -3.25 30.72 13.12
N GLN A 72 -1.93 30.77 13.02
CA GLN A 72 -1.13 29.88 12.16
C GLN A 72 -1.17 28.42 12.65
N GLN A 73 -1.18 28.18 13.96
CA GLN A 73 -1.32 26.85 14.54
C GLN A 73 -2.71 26.28 14.27
N LYS A 74 -3.78 27.09 14.32
CA LYS A 74 -5.13 26.66 13.92
C LYS A 74 -5.19 26.33 12.43
N LEU A 75 -4.55 27.11 11.56
CA LEU A 75 -4.46 26.80 10.13
C LEU A 75 -3.65 25.54 9.85
N ALA A 76 -2.50 25.36 10.52
CA ALA A 76 -1.68 24.16 10.40
C ALA A 76 -2.42 22.90 10.86
N LYS A 77 -3.15 22.98 11.99
CA LYS A 77 -4.00 21.87 12.47
C LYS A 77 -5.14 21.54 11.51
N ARG A 78 -5.75 22.56 10.88
CA ARG A 78 -6.79 22.34 9.85
C ARG A 78 -6.22 21.63 8.63
N LEU A 79 -5.10 22.11 8.10
CA LEU A 79 -4.41 21.48 6.97
C LEU A 79 -3.94 20.06 7.28
N GLN A 80 -3.45 19.80 8.49
CA GLN A 80 -3.13 18.44 8.95
C GLN A 80 -4.38 17.56 8.99
N SER A 81 -5.48 18.04 9.57
CA SER A 81 -6.74 17.28 9.64
C SER A 81 -7.32 16.99 8.26
N GLU A 82 -7.20 17.91 7.30
CA GLU A 82 -7.63 17.72 5.91
C GLU A 82 -6.76 16.69 5.18
N ARG A 83 -5.43 16.73 5.39
CA ARG A 83 -4.51 15.73 4.85
C ARG A 83 -4.78 14.34 5.44
N GLU A 84 -4.94 14.24 6.75
CA GLU A 84 -5.29 12.99 7.43
C GLU A 84 -6.64 12.46 6.95
N ALA A 85 -7.64 13.33 6.76
CA ALA A 85 -8.93 12.95 6.22
C ALA A 85 -8.81 12.43 4.77
N GLY A 86 -7.98 13.07 3.95
CA GLY A 86 -7.68 12.64 2.58
C GLY A 86 -6.95 11.30 2.52
N GLU A 87 -5.91 11.11 3.33
CA GLU A 87 -5.20 9.83 3.45
C GLU A 87 -6.11 8.71 3.94
N LEU A 88 -6.97 8.99 4.93
CA LEU A 88 -7.98 8.04 5.39
C LEU A 88 -9.04 7.73 4.33
N ALA A 89 -9.37 8.68 3.45
CA ALA A 89 -10.27 8.43 2.33
C ALA A 89 -9.62 7.52 1.28
N LEU A 90 -8.37 7.79 0.90
CA LEU A 90 -7.59 6.95 -0.02
C LEU A 90 -7.40 5.53 0.52
N LEU A 91 -7.02 5.40 1.80
CA LEU A 91 -6.92 4.09 2.47
C LEU A 91 -8.26 3.35 2.51
N ARG A 92 -9.38 4.07 2.68
CA ARG A 92 -10.72 3.46 2.63
C ARG A 92 -11.06 3.00 1.21
N GLU A 93 -10.69 3.76 0.18
CA GLU A 93 -10.88 3.39 -1.22
C GLU A 93 -10.02 2.19 -1.60
N GLU A 94 -8.74 2.16 -1.21
CA GLU A 94 -7.85 1.02 -1.40
C GLU A 94 -8.36 -0.22 -0.67
N LEU A 95 -8.83 -0.06 0.57
CA LEU A 95 -9.45 -1.14 1.32
C LEU A 95 -10.78 -1.56 0.69
N ALA A 96 -11.56 -0.65 0.13
CA ALA A 96 -12.80 -0.95 -0.57
C ALA A 96 -12.52 -1.70 -1.88
N ALA A 97 -11.51 -1.31 -2.64
CA ALA A 97 -11.03 -1.99 -3.84
C ALA A 97 -10.51 -3.40 -3.51
N THR A 98 -9.69 -3.52 -2.45
CA THR A 98 -9.17 -4.81 -1.96
C THR A 98 -10.28 -5.70 -1.39
N LYS A 99 -11.31 -5.12 -0.75
CA LYS A 99 -12.50 -5.84 -0.28
C LYS A 99 -13.45 -6.17 -1.43
N ALA A 100 -13.47 -5.39 -2.50
CA ALA A 100 -14.26 -5.63 -3.70
C ALA A 100 -13.67 -6.75 -4.55
N ASP A 101 -12.37 -7.05 -4.38
CA ASP A 101 -11.74 -8.21 -5.02
C ASP A 101 -12.51 -9.51 -4.67
N PRO A 102 -13.14 -10.14 -5.68
CA PRO A 102 -13.93 -11.35 -5.47
C PRO A 102 -13.09 -12.50 -4.91
N ALA A 103 -11.77 -12.53 -5.17
CA ALA A 103 -10.89 -13.58 -4.66
C ALA A 103 -10.73 -13.51 -3.14
N VAL A 104 -10.56 -12.30 -2.58
CA VAL A 104 -10.41 -12.06 -1.14
C VAL A 104 -11.71 -12.34 -0.38
N ARG A 105 -12.87 -11.95 -0.96
CA ARG A 105 -14.18 -12.25 -0.40
C ARG A 105 -14.45 -13.74 -0.35
N GLN A 106 -14.15 -14.45 -1.43
CA GLN A 106 -14.32 -15.91 -1.50
C GLN A 106 -13.39 -16.62 -0.52
N ALA A 107 -12.13 -16.19 -0.37
CA ALA A 107 -11.19 -16.77 0.59
C ALA A 107 -11.66 -16.59 2.05
N ARG A 108 -12.15 -15.40 2.41
CA ARG A 108 -12.69 -15.13 3.76
C ARG A 108 -13.98 -15.89 4.04
N ALA A 109 -14.89 -15.96 3.08
CA ALA A 109 -16.11 -16.75 3.18
C ALA A 109 -15.80 -18.24 3.40
N ARG A 110 -14.84 -18.79 2.65
CA ARG A 110 -14.36 -20.17 2.83
C ARG A 110 -13.80 -20.41 4.22
N ARG A 111 -12.98 -19.49 4.75
CA ARG A 111 -12.41 -19.62 6.09
C ARG A 111 -13.49 -19.61 7.17
N ARG A 112 -14.49 -18.73 7.05
CA ARG A 112 -15.62 -18.67 7.98
C ARG A 112 -16.47 -19.94 7.94
N VAL A 113 -16.87 -20.39 6.75
CA VAL A 113 -17.69 -21.60 6.58
C VAL A 113 -16.92 -22.85 7.06
N ARG A 114 -15.60 -22.91 6.85
CA ARG A 114 -14.78 -24.00 7.39
C ARG A 114 -14.81 -24.01 8.92
N MET A 115 -14.61 -22.86 9.56
CA MET A 115 -14.63 -22.75 11.03
C MET A 115 -16.01 -23.14 11.59
N THR A 116 -17.10 -22.64 11.00
CA THR A 116 -18.46 -22.96 11.46
C THR A 116 -18.82 -24.42 11.25
N ALA A 117 -18.39 -25.02 10.14
CA ALA A 117 -18.65 -26.43 9.86
C ALA A 117 -17.78 -27.35 10.74
N THR A 118 -16.52 -26.99 11.03
CA THR A 118 -15.71 -27.74 12.00
C THR A 118 -16.26 -27.63 13.42
N SER A 119 -16.74 -26.46 13.85
CA SER A 119 -17.37 -26.32 15.16
C SER A 119 -18.69 -27.08 15.26
N ALA A 120 -19.49 -27.06 14.19
CA ALA A 120 -20.75 -27.82 14.11
C ALA A 120 -20.49 -29.33 14.15
N LEU A 121 -19.45 -29.83 13.45
CA LEU A 121 -19.06 -31.24 13.49
C LEU A 121 -18.67 -31.69 14.90
N LEU A 122 -17.86 -30.88 15.61
CA LEU A 122 -17.44 -31.17 16.98
C LEU A 122 -18.63 -31.15 17.96
N LEU A 123 -19.51 -30.15 17.83
CA LEU A 123 -20.76 -30.10 18.59
C LEU A 123 -21.66 -31.31 18.31
N GLY A 124 -21.78 -31.72 17.04
CA GLY A 124 -22.56 -32.88 16.65
C GLY A 124 -22.01 -34.19 17.22
N LEU A 125 -20.69 -34.36 17.21
CA LEU A 125 -20.01 -35.50 17.85
C LEU A 125 -20.21 -35.52 19.37
N ALA A 126 -20.13 -34.37 20.03
CA ALA A 126 -20.39 -34.26 21.46
C ALA A 126 -21.85 -34.59 21.79
N LEU A 127 -22.82 -34.07 21.01
CA LEU A 127 -24.25 -34.38 21.19
C LEU A 127 -24.57 -35.84 20.89
N ALA A 128 -23.95 -36.45 19.87
CA ALA A 128 -24.11 -37.86 19.57
C ALA A 128 -23.54 -38.73 20.70
N GLY A 129 -22.37 -38.38 21.25
CA GLY A 129 -21.79 -39.05 22.41
C GLY A 129 -22.66 -38.95 23.66
N LEU A 130 -23.19 -37.75 23.95
CA LEU A 130 -24.20 -37.55 25.01
C LEU A 130 -25.47 -38.35 24.76
N GLY A 131 -25.93 -38.44 23.51
CA GLY A 131 -27.11 -39.20 23.13
C GLY A 131 -26.96 -40.69 23.33
N VAL A 132 -25.80 -41.27 23.01
CA VAL A 132 -25.51 -42.69 23.28
C VAL A 132 -25.52 -42.98 24.79
N TRP A 133 -24.96 -42.08 25.60
CA TRP A 133 -25.04 -42.19 27.05
C TRP A 133 -26.46 -42.05 27.60
N GLN A 134 -27.25 -41.10 27.05
CA GLN A 134 -28.66 -40.92 27.41
C GLN A 134 -29.51 -42.13 27.02
N LEU A 135 -29.25 -42.76 25.88
CA LEU A 135 -29.97 -43.97 25.44
C LEU A 135 -29.76 -45.13 26.41
N LEU A 136 -28.53 -45.28 26.92
CA LEU A 136 -28.19 -46.33 27.88
C LEU A 136 -28.77 -46.11 29.28
N THR A 137 -29.10 -44.87 29.64
CA THR A 137 -29.54 -44.49 31.00
C THR A 137 -31.04 -44.21 31.10
N VAL A 138 -31.60 -43.54 30.09
CA VAL A 138 -32.97 -43.00 30.07
C VAL A 138 -33.79 -43.57 28.88
N GLN A 139 -33.17 -44.37 28.00
CA GLN A 139 -33.79 -44.92 26.77
C GLN A 139 -34.34 -43.86 25.80
N ALA A 140 -33.93 -42.59 25.94
CA ALA A 140 -34.29 -41.51 25.03
C ALA A 140 -33.29 -41.44 23.86
N SER A 141 -33.80 -41.37 22.62
CA SER A 141 -33.01 -41.42 21.38
C SER A 141 -32.88 -40.08 20.65
N LEU A 142 -33.52 -39.03 21.16
CA LEU A 142 -33.64 -37.73 20.49
C LEU A 142 -32.28 -37.04 20.24
N LEU A 143 -31.37 -37.10 21.22
CA LEU A 143 -30.03 -36.50 21.10
C LEU A 143 -29.13 -37.22 20.08
N ILE A 144 -29.32 -38.53 19.89
CA ILE A 144 -28.59 -39.30 18.87
C ILE A 144 -28.97 -38.81 17.48
N TRP A 145 -30.27 -38.66 17.22
CA TRP A 145 -30.76 -38.18 15.93
C TRP A 145 -30.31 -36.75 15.64
N VAL A 146 -30.37 -35.85 16.63
CA VAL A 146 -29.90 -34.46 16.48
C VAL A 146 -28.39 -34.41 16.23
N GLY A 147 -27.60 -35.18 16.99
CA GLY A 147 -26.15 -35.27 16.80
C GLY A 147 -25.78 -35.85 15.42
N ALA A 148 -26.45 -36.93 15.01
CA ALA A 148 -26.22 -37.57 13.71
C ALA A 148 -26.55 -36.64 12.53
N VAL A 149 -27.66 -35.91 12.59
CA VAL A 149 -28.03 -34.91 11.58
C VAL A 149 -26.99 -33.78 11.52
N LEU A 150 -26.52 -33.29 12.68
CA LEU A 150 -25.52 -32.23 12.71
C LEU A 150 -24.15 -32.68 12.15
N VAL A 151 -23.72 -33.90 12.49
CA VAL A 151 -22.48 -34.50 11.98
C VAL A 151 -22.54 -34.73 10.47
N THR A 152 -23.66 -35.25 9.96
CA THR A 152 -23.82 -35.52 8.52
C THR A 152 -23.84 -34.23 7.70
N VAL A 153 -24.58 -33.20 8.13
CA VAL A 153 -24.61 -31.89 7.46
C VAL A 153 -23.24 -31.22 7.48
N ALA A 154 -22.56 -31.22 8.63
CA ALA A 154 -21.22 -30.65 8.75
C ALA A 154 -20.17 -31.42 7.93
N GLY A 155 -20.25 -32.75 7.90
CA GLY A 155 -19.39 -33.62 7.10
C GLY A 155 -19.54 -33.37 5.60
N ILE A 156 -20.78 -33.28 5.10
CA ILE A 156 -21.08 -32.97 3.69
C ILE A 156 -20.50 -31.58 3.32
N ALA A 157 -20.65 -30.58 4.19
CA ALA A 157 -20.09 -29.25 3.96
C ALA A 157 -18.55 -29.28 3.86
N LEU A 158 -17.87 -30.00 4.76
CA LEU A 158 -16.41 -30.17 4.73
C LEU A 158 -15.93 -30.92 3.48
N GLN A 159 -16.64 -31.98 3.08
CA GLN A 159 -16.30 -32.77 1.88
C GLN A 159 -16.46 -31.94 0.59
N ARG A 160 -17.53 -31.15 0.48
CA ARG A 160 -17.68 -30.23 -0.66
C ARG A 160 -16.56 -29.18 -0.68
N MET A 161 -16.16 -28.65 0.47
CA MET A 161 -15.04 -27.71 0.54
C MET A 161 -13.70 -28.34 0.17
N SER A 162 -13.40 -29.56 0.61
CA SER A 162 -12.16 -30.25 0.27
C SER A 162 -12.08 -30.55 -1.24
N SER A 163 -13.20 -30.94 -1.86
CA SER A 163 -13.27 -31.17 -3.30
C SER A 163 -13.04 -29.88 -4.11
N VAL A 164 -13.57 -28.74 -3.66
CA VAL A 164 -13.37 -27.43 -4.29
C VAL A 164 -11.94 -26.94 -4.09
N ALA A 165 -11.35 -27.15 -2.90
CA ALA A 165 -9.96 -26.80 -2.63
C ALA A 165 -9.00 -27.65 -3.49
N ALA A 166 -9.24 -28.95 -3.60
CA ALA A 166 -8.47 -29.84 -4.46
C ALA A 166 -8.61 -29.46 -5.94
N ARG A 167 -9.82 -29.08 -6.40
CA ARG A 167 -10.05 -28.62 -7.77
C ARG A 167 -9.39 -27.28 -8.06
N ALA A 168 -9.41 -26.35 -7.11
CA ALA A 168 -8.73 -25.07 -7.23
C ALA A 168 -7.20 -25.23 -7.27
N ALA A 169 -6.64 -26.09 -6.41
CA ALA A 169 -5.21 -26.42 -6.42
C ALA A 169 -4.78 -27.12 -7.72
N ARG A 170 -5.59 -28.04 -8.25
CA ARG A 170 -5.32 -28.66 -9.56
C ARG A 170 -5.40 -27.65 -10.71
N ARG A 171 -6.29 -26.65 -10.61
CA ARG A 171 -6.39 -25.57 -11.61
C ARG A 171 -5.19 -24.63 -11.56
N SER A 172 -4.65 -24.33 -10.39
CA SER A 172 -3.42 -23.53 -10.27
C SER A 172 -2.18 -24.27 -10.74
N VAL A 173 -2.09 -25.59 -10.47
CA VAL A 173 -1.00 -26.45 -10.98
C VAL A 173 -1.08 -26.60 -12.51
N ARG A 174 -2.27 -26.51 -13.12
CA ARG A 174 -2.40 -26.55 -14.59
C ARG A 174 -1.85 -25.32 -15.30
N VAL A 175 -1.55 -24.23 -14.57
CA VAL A 175 -0.87 -23.03 -15.09
C VAL A 175 0.65 -23.11 -14.87
N GLU A 176 1.16 -24.25 -14.41
CA GLU A 176 2.59 -24.52 -14.40
C GLU A 176 3.06 -24.67 -15.86
N GLU A 177 3.75 -23.63 -16.31
CA GLU A 177 4.44 -23.52 -17.59
C GLU A 177 5.22 -24.82 -17.83
N LYS A 178 4.92 -25.52 -18.93
CA LYS A 178 5.63 -26.75 -19.30
C LYS A 178 7.13 -26.48 -19.17
N PRO A 179 7.91 -27.28 -18.40
CA PRO A 179 9.34 -27.08 -18.33
C PRO A 179 9.88 -27.25 -19.75
N VAL A 180 10.33 -26.15 -20.35
CA VAL A 180 11.10 -26.19 -21.58
C VAL A 180 12.36 -26.96 -21.23
N GLU A 181 12.44 -28.19 -21.70
CA GLU A 181 13.62 -29.03 -21.56
C GLU A 181 14.79 -28.27 -22.18
N ARG A 182 15.65 -27.69 -21.34
CA ARG A 182 16.86 -27.05 -21.80
C ARG A 182 17.79 -28.16 -22.25
N VAL A 183 17.73 -28.47 -23.53
CA VAL A 183 18.73 -29.28 -24.21
C VAL A 183 20.05 -28.56 -24.02
N ALA A 184 20.90 -29.12 -23.18
CA ALA A 184 22.27 -28.64 -23.05
C ALA A 184 22.96 -28.89 -24.40
N PRO A 185 23.51 -27.86 -25.06
CA PRO A 185 24.28 -28.06 -26.28
C PRO A 185 25.46 -28.99 -25.97
N ALA A 186 25.78 -29.89 -26.91
CA ALA A 186 26.93 -30.78 -26.77
C ALA A 186 28.18 -29.93 -26.48
N LEU A 187 28.89 -30.24 -25.39
CA LEU A 187 30.14 -29.56 -25.05
C LEU A 187 31.15 -29.83 -26.17
N HIS A 188 31.37 -28.83 -27.03
CA HIS A 188 32.51 -28.81 -27.91
C HIS A 188 33.77 -28.61 -27.06
N ASP A 189 34.82 -29.38 -27.32
CA ASP A 189 36.11 -29.24 -26.68
C ASP A 189 36.73 -27.90 -27.11
N GLN A 190 36.69 -26.91 -26.22
CA GLN A 190 37.08 -25.52 -26.52
C GLN A 190 38.58 -25.26 -26.29
N GLY A 191 39.39 -26.31 -26.15
CA GLY A 191 40.83 -26.19 -25.91
C GLY A 191 41.17 -25.66 -24.51
N PRO A 192 42.45 -25.32 -24.25
CA PRO A 192 42.90 -24.88 -22.94
C PRO A 192 42.25 -23.56 -22.51
N ALA A 193 41.75 -23.54 -21.26
CA ALA A 193 41.02 -22.41 -20.70
C ALA A 193 41.88 -21.12 -20.68
N THR A 194 41.65 -20.24 -21.66
CA THR A 194 42.25 -18.91 -21.69
C THR A 194 41.35 -17.96 -20.90
N TRP A 195 41.85 -17.41 -19.80
CA TRP A 195 41.09 -16.44 -19.00
C TRP A 195 40.88 -15.16 -19.80
N THR A 196 39.63 -14.88 -20.16
CA THR A 196 39.20 -13.61 -20.76
C THR A 196 38.29 -12.88 -19.78
N PRO A 197 38.60 -11.63 -19.37
CA PRO A 197 37.74 -10.87 -18.47
C PRO A 197 36.39 -10.64 -19.12
N ARG A 198 35.34 -11.17 -18.48
CA ARG A 198 33.96 -11.02 -18.96
C ARG A 198 33.43 -9.67 -18.51
N PRO A 199 32.88 -8.83 -19.41
CA PRO A 199 32.27 -7.58 -18.99
C PRO A 199 31.10 -7.88 -18.06
N LEU A 200 30.93 -7.02 -17.03
CA LEU A 200 29.80 -7.11 -16.14
C LEU A 200 28.51 -6.88 -16.95
N PRO A 201 27.43 -7.65 -16.71
CA PRO A 201 26.17 -7.42 -17.39
C PRO A 201 25.67 -6.00 -17.14
N GLU A 202 25.03 -5.42 -18.15
CA GLU A 202 24.44 -4.09 -18.04
C GLU A 202 23.41 -4.03 -16.90
N PRO A 203 23.34 -2.90 -16.19
CA PRO A 203 22.39 -2.74 -15.11
C PRO A 203 20.96 -2.78 -15.67
N LEU A 204 20.06 -3.47 -14.97
CA LEU A 204 18.67 -3.66 -15.43
C LEU A 204 17.88 -2.36 -15.66
N VAL A 205 18.36 -1.22 -15.17
CA VAL A 205 17.75 0.10 -15.42
C VAL A 205 18.08 0.66 -16.80
N SER A 206 19.17 0.23 -17.45
CA SER A 206 19.55 0.65 -18.81
C SER A 206 18.94 -0.24 -19.89
N VAL A 207 18.61 -1.48 -19.56
CA VAL A 207 18.03 -2.45 -20.50
C VAL A 207 16.60 -2.07 -20.85
N ALA A 208 16.33 -1.85 -22.14
CA ALA A 208 15.01 -1.51 -22.65
C ALA A 208 13.99 -2.63 -22.37
N GLY A 209 12.84 -2.28 -21.79
CA GLY A 209 11.77 -3.21 -21.44
C GLY A 209 11.97 -3.95 -20.10
N SER A 210 13.07 -3.68 -19.40
CA SER A 210 13.28 -4.24 -18.06
C SER A 210 12.33 -3.61 -17.03
N ARG A 211 11.92 -4.41 -16.05
CA ARG A 211 11.07 -3.93 -14.93
C ARG A 211 11.72 -2.81 -14.14
N ALA A 212 13.05 -2.82 -14.01
CA ALA A 212 13.77 -1.77 -13.30
C ALA A 212 13.77 -0.45 -14.09
N GLN A 213 13.84 -0.51 -15.43
CA GLN A 213 13.70 0.67 -16.29
C GLN A 213 12.29 1.28 -16.16
N VAL A 214 11.25 0.44 -16.20
CA VAL A 214 9.85 0.89 -16.05
C VAL A 214 9.64 1.55 -14.68
N ALA A 215 10.11 0.92 -13.60
CA ALA A 215 10.03 1.50 -12.26
C ALA A 215 10.77 2.84 -12.16
N ARG A 216 11.93 2.98 -12.81
CA ARG A 216 12.67 4.25 -12.84
C ARG A 216 11.91 5.34 -13.61
N ALA A 217 11.37 5.02 -14.78
CA ALA A 217 10.56 5.94 -15.56
C ALA A 217 9.31 6.42 -14.81
N GLU A 218 8.67 5.53 -14.03
CA GLU A 218 7.55 5.90 -13.16
C GLU A 218 7.97 6.89 -12.06
N MET A 219 9.11 6.66 -11.41
CA MET A 219 9.65 7.57 -10.39
C MET A 219 9.99 8.93 -11.00
N ASP A 220 10.70 8.97 -12.13
CA ASP A 220 11.07 10.21 -12.81
C ASP A 220 9.81 10.99 -13.27
N ALA A 221 8.77 10.29 -13.73
CA ALA A 221 7.48 10.91 -14.07
C ALA A 221 6.77 11.50 -12.83
N GLN A 222 6.83 10.83 -11.68
CA GLN A 222 6.28 11.37 -10.43
C GLN A 222 7.05 12.61 -9.95
N GLU A 223 8.38 12.56 -10.02
CA GLU A 223 9.23 13.71 -9.68
C GLU A 223 8.98 14.90 -10.61
N GLY A 224 8.81 14.66 -11.91
CA GLY A 224 8.44 15.67 -12.90
C GLY A 224 7.10 16.36 -12.59
N ARG A 225 6.10 15.60 -12.12
CA ARG A 225 4.83 16.20 -11.68
C ARG A 225 5.00 17.05 -10.43
N ARG A 226 5.81 16.61 -9.46
CA ARG A 226 6.09 17.36 -8.22
C ARG A 226 6.88 18.64 -8.50
N SER A 227 7.87 18.59 -9.40
CA SER A 227 8.64 19.77 -9.81
C SER A 227 7.77 20.77 -10.58
N ALA A 228 6.92 20.29 -11.50
CA ALA A 228 5.97 21.13 -12.22
C ALA A 228 4.96 21.81 -11.28
N ALA A 229 4.44 21.08 -10.29
CA ALA A 229 3.55 21.66 -9.27
C ALA A 229 4.23 22.78 -8.46
N ARG A 230 5.48 22.55 -8.01
CA ARG A 230 6.26 23.59 -7.30
C ARG A 230 6.52 24.81 -8.17
N LEU A 231 6.85 24.63 -9.45
CA LEU A 231 7.05 25.75 -10.37
C LEU A 231 5.75 26.52 -10.62
N ALA A 232 4.60 25.83 -10.68
CA ALA A 232 3.30 26.47 -10.81
C ALA A 232 2.95 27.30 -9.56
N GLU A 233 3.21 26.78 -8.36
CA GLU A 233 3.02 27.54 -7.10
C GLU A 233 3.92 28.77 -7.04
N LEU A 234 5.20 28.64 -7.43
CA LEU A 234 6.12 29.77 -7.50
C LEU A 234 5.67 30.83 -8.51
N ARG A 235 5.13 30.41 -9.67
CA ARG A 235 4.59 31.32 -10.68
C ARG A 235 3.36 32.06 -10.15
N ALA A 236 2.41 31.36 -9.52
CA ALA A 236 1.24 31.98 -8.92
C ALA A 236 1.63 33.03 -7.87
N ARG A 237 2.62 32.70 -7.03
CA ARG A 237 3.13 33.64 -6.01
C ARG A 237 3.88 34.83 -6.61
N ALA A 238 4.58 34.62 -7.73
CA ALA A 238 5.21 35.71 -8.48
C ALA A 238 4.17 36.64 -9.11
N GLU A 239 3.05 36.11 -9.62
CA GLU A 239 1.92 36.89 -10.15
C GLU A 239 1.22 37.70 -9.05
N GLU A 240 1.02 37.13 -7.86
CA GLU A 240 0.49 37.85 -6.69
C GLU A 240 1.39 39.01 -6.23
N MET A 241 2.71 38.82 -6.30
CA MET A 241 3.70 39.85 -5.93
C MET A 241 4.07 40.77 -7.10
N ALA A 242 3.56 40.52 -8.30
CA ALA A 242 3.89 41.34 -9.45
C ALA A 242 3.33 42.76 -9.26
N PRO A 243 4.16 43.81 -9.42
CA PRO A 243 3.64 45.16 -9.39
C PRO A 243 2.61 45.35 -10.51
N PRO A 244 1.61 46.23 -10.33
CA PRO A 244 0.61 46.49 -11.36
C PRO A 244 1.32 46.85 -12.67
N THR A 245 0.84 46.27 -13.77
CA THR A 245 1.42 46.48 -15.09
C THR A 245 1.52 47.98 -15.34
N PRO A 246 2.71 48.52 -15.65
CA PRO A 246 2.86 49.96 -15.81
C PRO A 246 1.90 50.41 -16.90
N VAL A 247 1.07 51.41 -16.57
CA VAL A 247 0.17 52.04 -17.54
C VAL A 247 1.03 52.50 -18.70
N GLN A 248 0.80 51.96 -19.89
CA GLN A 248 1.44 52.46 -21.10
C GLN A 248 0.92 53.87 -21.32
N MET A 249 1.67 54.85 -20.80
CA MET A 249 1.45 56.23 -21.19
C MET A 249 1.67 56.27 -22.71
N PRO A 250 0.75 56.85 -23.50
CA PRO A 250 1.02 57.09 -24.90
C PRO A 250 2.36 57.82 -24.94
N ALA A 251 3.34 57.25 -25.66
CA ALA A 251 4.65 57.85 -25.78
C ALA A 251 4.42 59.31 -26.14
N ALA A 252 4.87 60.22 -25.28
CA ALA A 252 4.73 61.64 -25.54
C ALA A 252 5.33 61.87 -26.93
N ALA A 253 4.49 62.23 -27.90
CA ALA A 253 4.92 62.48 -29.25
C ALA A 253 5.94 63.61 -29.16
N SER A 254 7.23 63.25 -29.17
CA SER A 254 8.28 64.24 -29.09
C SER A 254 8.07 65.17 -30.29
N PRO A 255 8.31 66.49 -30.16
CA PRO A 255 8.23 67.41 -31.29
C PRO A 255 9.06 66.94 -32.50
N PHE A 256 10.09 66.13 -32.24
CA PHE A 256 10.99 65.51 -33.21
C PHE A 256 10.43 64.22 -33.85
N ALA A 257 9.42 63.56 -33.29
CA ALA A 257 8.77 62.41 -33.90
C ALA A 257 8.05 62.76 -35.22
N ARG A 258 7.77 64.05 -35.45
CA ARG A 258 7.23 64.57 -36.72
C ARG A 258 8.29 64.85 -37.79
N MET A 259 9.58 64.83 -37.46
CA MET A 259 10.68 65.16 -38.40
C MET A 259 11.11 64.01 -39.31
N GLY A 260 10.42 62.86 -39.27
CA GLY A 260 10.84 61.66 -39.98
C GLY A 260 12.02 60.99 -39.27
N TYR A 261 12.05 59.65 -39.30
CA TYR A 261 13.17 58.89 -38.78
C TYR A 261 14.39 59.15 -39.68
N VAL A 262 15.43 59.78 -39.16
CA VAL A 262 16.73 59.85 -39.83
C VAL A 262 17.48 58.58 -39.45
N ASP A 263 17.81 57.76 -40.44
CA ASP A 263 18.54 56.51 -40.22
C ASP A 263 20.00 56.82 -39.88
N ASP A 264 20.45 56.37 -38.70
CA ASP A 264 21.83 56.57 -38.22
C ASP A 264 22.86 56.01 -39.22
N ALA A 265 22.50 54.96 -39.97
CA ALA A 265 23.35 54.38 -41.01
C ALA A 265 23.60 55.35 -42.18
N GLU A 266 22.61 56.16 -42.56
CA GLU A 266 22.74 57.17 -43.62
C GLU A 266 23.61 58.35 -43.16
N ILE A 267 23.49 58.76 -41.90
CA ILE A 267 24.33 59.81 -41.31
C ILE A 267 25.79 59.35 -41.27
N GLU A 268 26.05 58.12 -40.82
CA GLU A 268 27.42 57.57 -40.80
C GLU A 268 28.05 57.43 -42.19
N ALA A 269 27.24 57.11 -43.20
CA ALA A 269 27.71 57.04 -44.58
C ALA A 269 28.07 58.45 -45.10
N HIS A 270 27.24 59.45 -44.83
CA HIS A 270 27.50 60.83 -45.22
C HIS A 270 28.72 61.44 -44.53
N VAL A 271 28.90 61.15 -43.23
CA VAL A 271 30.08 61.59 -42.47
C VAL A 271 31.35 60.93 -43.00
N ARG A 272 31.31 59.63 -43.35
CA ARG A 272 32.45 58.95 -43.99
C ARG A 272 32.82 59.58 -45.33
N ASP A 273 31.83 59.92 -46.15
CA ASP A 273 32.07 60.59 -47.43
C ASP A 273 32.68 61.99 -47.26
N LEU A 274 32.20 62.78 -46.29
CA LEU A 274 32.79 64.09 -45.95
C LEU A 274 34.24 63.98 -45.45
N LEU A 275 34.52 62.98 -44.60
CA LEU A 275 35.88 62.73 -44.12
C LEU A 275 36.81 62.25 -45.24
N ALA A 276 36.31 61.42 -46.16
CA ALA A 276 37.07 60.98 -47.33
C ALA A 276 37.39 62.15 -48.27
N LYS A 277 36.43 63.05 -48.52
CA LYS A 277 36.66 64.27 -49.31
C LYS A 277 37.65 65.23 -48.67
N ARG A 278 37.65 65.34 -47.34
CA ARG A 278 38.63 66.17 -46.60
C ARG A 278 40.03 65.56 -46.58
N ALA A 279 40.15 64.24 -46.60
CA ALA A 279 41.44 63.55 -46.66
C ALA A 279 42.08 63.59 -48.05
N ALA A 280 41.31 63.93 -49.09
CA ALA A 280 41.75 63.98 -50.49
C ALA A 280 42.08 65.39 -51.02
N GLY A 281 42.01 66.42 -50.17
CA GLY A 281 42.46 67.79 -50.46
C GLY A 281 43.57 68.22 -49.53
#